data_AF-A0A9E1ZTU1-F1
#
_entry.id   AF-A0A9E1ZTU1-F1
#
_cell.length_a   1.000
_cell.length_b   1.000
_cell.length_c   1.000
_cell.angle_alpha   90.00
_cell.angle_beta   90.00
_cell.angle_gamma   90.00
#
_symmetry.space_group_name_H-M   'P 1'
#
loop_
_entity.id
_entity.type
_entity.pdbx_description
1 polymer ?
#
loop_
_entity_poly.entity_id
_entity_poly.type
_entity_poly.pdbx_seq_one_letter_code
_entity_poly.pdbx_strand_id
1 'polypeptide(L)' 'MEKARRLSDKIIEAHEHALRSGKMDVADLLMKALVTDLSAIGGDKPEYRTAMETIEKVFARHEAARNRL' A
#
# COMPACT_ATOMS: atom_id res chain seq x y z
N MET A 1 11.86 9.29 19.12
CA MET A 1 10.57 8.57 19.11
C MET A 1 10.70 7.45 18.11
N GLU A 2 10.66 6.20 18.57
CA GLU A 2 10.55 5.04 17.69
C GLU A 2 9.32 5.27 16.81
N LYS A 3 9.51 5.54 15.51
CA LYS A 3 8.42 5.49 14.54
C LYS A 3 7.91 4.07 14.64
N ALA A 4 6.87 3.81 15.42
CA ALA A 4 6.16 2.54 15.40
C ALA A 4 5.88 2.30 13.91
N ARG A 5 6.56 1.31 13.30
CA ARG A 5 6.45 1.08 11.85
C ARG A 5 4.97 0.94 11.57
N ARG A 6 4.38 1.92 10.87
CA ARG A 6 2.94 2.00 10.70
C ARG A 6 2.50 0.70 10.02
N LEU A 7 1.30 0.22 10.32
CA LEU A 7 0.80 -1.00 9.70
C LEU A 7 0.89 -0.90 8.16
N SER A 8 0.55 0.27 7.60
CA SER A 8 0.81 0.67 6.22
C SER A 8 2.23 0.34 5.70
N ASP A 9 3.28 0.64 6.46
CA ASP A 9 4.68 0.42 6.03
C ASP A 9 4.96 -1.08 5.84
N LYS A 10 4.44 -1.92 6.75
CA LYS A 10 4.58 -3.38 6.67
C LYS A 10 3.75 -3.96 5.52
N ILE A 11 2.56 -3.41 5.28
CA ILE A 11 1.71 -3.82 4.15
C ILE A 11 2.40 -3.49 2.82
N ILE A 12 3.03 -2.31 2.71
CA ILE A 12 3.78 -1.90 1.52
C ILE A 12 4.97 -2.83 1.28
N GLU A 13 5.75 -3.13 2.31
CA GLU A 13 6.90 -4.04 2.19
C GLU A 13 6.47 -5.46 1.73
N ALA A 14 5.39 -5.97 2.32
CA ALA A 14 4.82 -7.26 1.93
C ALA A 14 4.26 -7.23 0.50
N HIS A 15 3.62 -6.14 0.08
CA HIS A 15 3.07 -5.96 -1.26
C HIS A 15 4.19 -6.00 -2.31
N GLU A 16 5.27 -5.26 -2.07
CA GLU A 16 6.43 -5.27 -2.96
C GLU A 16 7.07 -6.66 -3.04
N HIS A 17 7.13 -7.39 -1.93
CA HIS A 17 7.63 -8.76 -1.91
C HIS A 17 6.73 -9.71 -2.74
N ALA A 18 5.40 -9.56 -2.63
CA ALA A 18 4.45 -10.35 -3.39
C ALA A 18 4.58 -10.09 -4.90
N LEU A 19 4.73 -8.81 -5.30
CA LEU A 19 5.00 -8.42 -6.70
C LEU A 19 6.29 -9.06 -7.23
N ARG A 20 7.39 -8.97 -6.47
CA ARG A 20 8.67 -9.60 -6.88
C ARG A 20 8.60 -11.13 -6.97
N SER A 21 7.70 -11.74 -6.20
CA SER A 21 7.51 -13.19 -6.17
C SER A 21 6.47 -13.69 -7.19
N GLY A 22 5.86 -12.80 -7.99
CA GLY A 22 4.80 -13.15 -8.94
C GLY A 22 3.47 -13.57 -8.29
N LYS A 23 3.30 -13.33 -6.98
CA LYS A 23 2.09 -13.72 -6.22
C LYS A 23 1.03 -12.62 -6.27
N MET A 24 0.39 -12.47 -7.43
CA MET A 24 -0.54 -11.35 -7.67
C MET A 24 -1.80 -11.40 -6.82
N ASP A 25 -2.32 -12.59 -6.52
CA ASP A 25 -3.45 -12.79 -5.60
C ASP A 25 -3.16 -12.22 -4.20
N VAL A 26 -1.95 -12.45 -3.69
CA VAL A 26 -1.47 -11.89 -2.42
C VAL A 26 -1.27 -10.38 -2.53
N ALA A 27 -0.71 -9.89 -3.64
CA ALA A 27 -0.53 -8.46 -3.88
C ALA A 27 -1.87 -7.70 -3.93
N ASP A 28 -2.91 -8.29 -4.52
CA ASP A 28 -4.27 -7.74 -4.56
C ASP A 28 -4.87 -7.59 -3.16
N LEU A 29 -4.71 -8.61 -2.32
CA LEU A 29 -5.18 -8.59 -0.93
C LEU A 29 -4.45 -7.54 -0.09
N LEU A 30 -3.13 -7.43 -0.26
CA LEU A 30 -2.32 -6.43 0.43
C LEU A 30 -2.66 -5.01 0.00
N MET A 31 -2.97 -4.81 -1.29
CA MET A 31 -3.42 -3.50 -1.78
C MET A 31 -4.75 -3.08 -1.14
N LYS A 32 -5.72 -4.00 -1.03
CA LYS A 32 -6.99 -3.75 -0.34
C LYS A 32 -6.76 -3.42 1.15
N ALA A 33 -5.90 -4.18 1.82
CA ALA A 33 -5.56 -3.94 3.22
C ALA A 33 -4.94 -2.55 3.44
N LEU A 34 -4.04 -2.11 2.54
CA LEU A 34 -3.43 -0.78 2.60
C LEU A 34 -4.46 0.34 2.48
N VAL A 35 -5.40 0.20 1.54
CA VAL A 35 -6.49 1.18 1.36
C VAL A 35 -7.36 1.25 2.61
N THR A 36 -7.70 0.11 3.22
CA THR A 36 -8.48 0.07 4.46
C THR A 36 -7.74 0.70 5.64
N ASP A 37 -6.45 0.42 5.81
CA ASP A 37 -5.63 0.99 6.89
C ASP A 37 -5.52 2.52 6.76
N LEU A 38 -5.25 3.01 5.54
CA LEU A 38 -5.08 4.43 5.28
C LEU A 38 -6.40 5.21 5.23
N SER A 39 -7.52 4.56 4.88
CA SER A 39 -8.85 5.20 4.92
C SER A 39 -9.43 5.28 6.33
N ALA A 40 -8.98 4.42 7.26
CA ALA A 40 -9.30 4.52 8.68
C ALA A 40 -8.69 5.77 9.33
N ILE A 41 -7.66 6.36 8.73
CA ILE A 41 -7.07 7.64 9.14
C ILE A 41 -8.00 8.78 8.67
N GLY A 42 -9.13 8.94 9.37
CA GLY A 42 -10.09 10.04 9.19
C GLY A 42 -9.64 11.36 9.84
N GLY A 43 -8.37 11.75 9.62
CA GLY A 43 -7.74 12.93 10.21
C GLY A 43 -7.74 14.17 9.31
N ASP A 44 -7.18 15.27 9.82
CA ASP A 44 -7.10 16.57 9.14
C ASP A 44 -6.58 16.47 7.69
N LYS A 45 -6.99 17.42 6.83
CA LYS A 45 -6.63 17.47 5.39
C LYS A 45 -5.17 17.10 5.03
N PRO A 46 -4.13 17.45 5.82
CA PRO A 46 -2.75 17.06 5.52
C PRO A 46 -2.51 15.55 5.56
N GLU A 47 -3.07 14.85 6.55
CA GLU A 47 -2.87 13.40 6.73
C GLU A 47 -3.56 12.61 5.63
N TYR A 48 -4.75 13.06 5.24
CA TYR A 48 -5.50 12.52 4.11
C TYR A 48 -4.71 12.62 2.79
N ARG A 49 -4.04 13.76 2.54
CA ARG A 49 -3.23 13.93 1.33
C ARG A 49 -2.04 12.97 1.30
N THR A 50 -1.32 12.85 2.42
CA THR A 50 -0.18 11.90 2.51
C THR A 50 -0.62 10.45 2.36
N ALA A 51 -1.78 10.08 2.91
CA ALA A 51 -2.38 8.76 2.73
C ALA A 51 -2.70 8.50 1.24
N MET A 52 -3.34 9.46 0.56
CA MET A 52 -3.69 9.33 -0.85
C MET A 52 -2.45 9.19 -1.76
N GLU A 53 -1.43 10.02 -1.57
CA GLU A 53 -0.17 9.93 -2.32
C GLU A 53 0.52 8.56 -2.14
N THR A 54 0.37 7.95 -0.95
CA THR A 54 0.90 6.62 -0.66
C THR A 54 0.15 5.55 -1.43
N ILE A 55 -1.19 5.60 -1.42
CA ILE A 55 -2.04 4.67 -2.18
C ILE A 55 -1.73 4.76 -3.68
N GLU A 56 -1.66 5.97 -4.23
CA GLU A 56 -1.39 6.19 -5.66
C GLU A 56 -0.05 5.58 -6.10
N LYS A 57 1.01 5.77 -5.31
CA LYS A 57 2.34 5.20 -5.62
C LYS A 57 2.34 3.68 -5.60
N VAL A 58 1.66 3.07 -4.63
CA VAL A 58 1.57 1.61 -4.52
C VAL A 58 0.70 1.03 -5.64
N PHE A 59 -0.41 1.71 -5.98
CA PHE A 59 -1.27 1.34 -7.09
C PHE A 59 -0.54 1.36 -8.43
N ALA A 60 0.22 2.42 -8.72
CA ALA A 60 0.99 2.53 -9.97
C ALA A 60 1.98 1.37 -10.16
N ARG A 61 2.65 0.94 -9.07
CA ARG A 61 3.55 -0.22 -9.09
C ARG A 61 2.80 -1.53 -9.30
N HIS A 62 1.62 -1.65 -8.68
CA HIS A 62 0.77 -2.81 -8.80
C HIS A 62 0.27 -2.99 -10.24
N GLU A 63 -0.24 -1.92 -10.86
CA GLU A 63 -0.67 -1.93 -12.27
C GLU A 63 0.48 -2.23 -13.23
N ALA A 64 1.66 -1.63 -12.98
CA ALA A 64 2.85 -1.92 -13.78
C ALA A 64 3.27 -3.39 -13.69
N ALA A 65 3.09 -4.05 -12.54
CA ALA A 65 3.37 -5.47 -12.37
C ALA A 65 2.29 -6.34 -13.05
N ARG A 66 1.01 -5.97 -12.93
CA ARG A 66 -0.11 -6.65 -13.58
C ARG A 66 0.02 -6.65 -15.11
N ASN A 67 0.47 -5.55 -15.69
CA ASN A 67 0.67 -5.42 -17.15
C ASN A 67 1.92 -6.13 -17.70
N ARG A 68 2.74 -6.74 -16.84
CA ARG A 68 3.94 -7.52 -17.22
C ARG A 68 3.69 -9.03 -17.25
N LEU A 69 2.54 -9.47 -16.77
CA LEU A 69 2.08 -10.86 -16.78
C LEU A 69 1.17 -11.10 -17.98
#